data_AF-A0A7Z9WM09-F1
#
_entry.id   AF-A0A7Z9WM09-F1
#
_cell.length_a   1.000
_cell.length_b   1.000
_cell.length_c   1.000
_cell.angle_alpha   90.00
_cell.angle_beta   90.00
_cell.angle_gamma   90.00
#
_symmetry.space_group_name_H-M   'P 1'
#
loop_
_entity.id
_entity.type
_entity.pdbx_description
1 polymer ?
#
loop_
_entity_poly.entity_id
_entity_poly.type
_entity_poly.pdbx_seq_one_letter_code
_entity_poly.pdbx_strand_id
1 'polypeptide(L)'
;MTRAFDKDKLGKILEEAGYDVLVTDVVYGRKGARGVWEVFIDGGGRLRFVATSTPAPPQGQRVTKGERRYSILQEQRRITNIVCQLAAEEELAEVIKEIEELATGQRPRSGGGAP
;
A
#
# COMPACT_ATOMS: atom_id res chain seq x y z
N MET A 1 -9.03 -4.13 29.34
CA MET A 1 -9.18 -2.86 28.60
C MET A 1 -7.96 -2.73 27.71
N THR A 2 -8.11 -2.93 26.40
CA THR A 2 -7.00 -2.73 25.46
C THR A 2 -6.74 -1.22 25.39
N ARG A 3 -5.50 -0.80 25.68
CA ARG A 3 -5.10 0.60 25.59
C ARG A 3 -5.30 1.08 24.15
N ALA A 4 -5.87 2.27 23.98
CA ALA A 4 -5.97 2.89 22.67
C ALA A 4 -4.58 3.36 22.20
N PHE A 5 -4.32 3.23 20.91
CA PHE A 5 -3.06 3.66 20.31
C PHE A 5 -2.92 5.18 20.34
N ASP A 6 -1.72 5.67 20.61
CA ASP A 6 -1.38 7.09 20.52
C ASP A 6 -1.33 7.54 19.04
N LYS A 7 -2.41 8.18 18.59
CA LYS A 7 -2.60 8.61 17.21
C LYS A 7 -1.60 9.68 16.76
N ASP A 8 -1.20 10.57 17.66
CA ASP A 8 -0.23 11.62 17.34
C ASP A 8 1.16 11.02 17.14
N LYS A 9 1.51 10.01 17.95
CA LYS A 9 2.73 9.23 17.78
C LYS A 9 2.74 8.46 16.46
N LEU A 10 1.65 7.75 16.14
CA LEU A 10 1.52 7.05 14.86
C LEU A 10 1.63 8.01 13.68
N GLY A 11 1.00 9.19 13.78
CA GLY A 11 1.08 10.24 12.78
C GLY A 11 2.51 10.68 12.50
N LYS A 12 3.29 10.99 13.56
CA LYS A 12 4.70 11.37 13.44
C LYS A 12 5.55 10.29 12.76
N ILE A 13 5.32 9.01 13.11
CA ILE A 13 6.05 7.90 12.48
C ILE A 13 5.75 7.84 10.97
N LEU A 14 4.51 8.09 10.54
CA LEU A 14 4.15 8.15 9.13
C LEU A 14 4.76 9.37 8.43
N GLU A 15 4.78 10.55 9.07
CA GLU A 15 5.45 11.74 8.54
C GLU A 15 6.95 11.48 8.31
N GLU A 16 7.63 10.85 9.28
CA GLU A 16 9.03 10.44 9.19
C GLU A 16 9.27 9.42 8.06
N ALA A 17 8.27 8.57 7.76
CA ALA A 17 8.30 7.64 6.63
C ALA A 17 7.97 8.31 5.27
N GLY A 18 7.73 9.62 5.26
CA GLY A 18 7.50 10.43 4.06
C GLY A 18 6.04 10.45 3.58
N TYR A 19 5.08 10.18 4.47
CA TYR A 19 3.66 10.34 4.18
C TYR A 19 3.20 11.77 4.52
N ASP A 20 2.29 12.30 3.71
CA ASP A 20 1.43 13.41 4.08
C ASP A 20 0.35 12.88 5.03
N VAL A 21 0.32 13.36 6.27
CA VAL A 21 -0.49 12.77 7.34
C VAL A 21 -1.67 13.66 7.74
N LEU A 22 -2.79 13.00 8.02
CA LEU A 22 -3.97 13.59 8.65
C LEU A 22 -4.37 12.73 9.85
N VAL A 23 -4.37 13.34 11.05
CA VAL A 23 -4.76 12.67 12.30
C VAL A 23 -6.19 13.06 12.67
N THR A 24 -7.09 12.08 12.69
CA THR A 24 -8.51 12.26 13.05
C THR A 24 -8.95 11.18 14.04
N ASP A 25 -10.15 10.60 13.89
CA ASP A 25 -10.53 9.33 14.52
C ASP A 25 -9.67 8.17 13.99
N VAL A 26 -9.25 8.27 12.72
CA VAL A 26 -8.27 7.41 12.05
C VAL A 26 -7.01 8.22 11.73
N VAL A 27 -5.84 7.59 11.83
CA VAL A 27 -4.58 8.14 11.31
C VAL A 27 -4.49 7.78 9.84
N TYR A 28 -4.50 8.78 8.96
CA TYR A 28 -4.36 8.62 7.53
C TYR A 28 -3.01 9.14 7.06
N GLY A 29 -2.33 8.38 6.21
CA GLY A 29 -1.11 8.80 5.52
C GLY A 29 -1.22 8.59 4.03
N ARG A 30 -0.76 9.56 3.22
CA ARG A 30 -0.65 9.45 1.77
C ARG A 30 0.77 9.67 1.30
N LYS A 31 1.27 8.85 0.38
CA LYS A 31 2.61 8.98 -0.19
C LYS A 31 2.60 8.79 -1.70
N GLY A 32 3.29 9.69 -2.41
CA GLY A 32 3.58 9.55 -3.83
C GLY A 32 4.75 8.58 -4.06
N ALA A 33 4.53 7.52 -4.84
CA ALA A 33 5.54 6.51 -5.15
C ALA A 33 5.42 6.05 -6.61
N ARG A 34 5.52 4.74 -6.90
CA ARG A 34 5.16 4.15 -8.23
C ARG A 34 3.64 4.12 -8.45
N GLY A 35 2.97 5.22 -8.11
CA GLY A 35 1.52 5.33 -7.95
C GLY A 35 1.18 6.06 -6.66
N VAL A 36 0.02 5.73 -6.07
CA VAL A 36 -0.47 6.35 -4.83
C VAL A 36 -0.54 5.29 -3.74
N TRP A 37 0.13 5.55 -2.62
CA TRP A 37 0.13 4.70 -1.44
C TRP A 37 -0.64 5.40 -0.31
N GLU A 38 -1.53 4.66 0.34
CA GLU A 38 -2.41 5.17 1.39
C GLU A 38 -2.36 4.22 2.59
N VAL A 39 -2.21 4.78 3.78
CA VAL A 39 -2.20 4.08 5.08
C VAL A 39 -3.37 4.59 5.90
N PHE A 40 -4.08 3.69 6.56
CA PHE A 40 -5.16 4.00 7.51
C PHE A 40 -4.91 3.19 8.78
N ILE A 41 -4.89 3.84 9.94
CA ILE A 41 -4.74 3.17 11.24
C ILE A 41 -5.87 3.62 12.16
N ASP A 42 -6.70 2.68 12.61
CA ASP A 42 -7.76 2.99 13.57
C ASP A 42 -7.23 3.05 15.02
N GLY A 43 -8.06 3.52 15.96
CA GLY A 43 -7.67 3.64 17.37
C GLY A 43 -7.36 2.32 18.07
N GLY A 44 -7.71 1.18 17.46
CA GLY A 44 -7.38 -0.17 17.92
C GLY A 44 -6.08 -0.72 17.34
N GLY A 45 -5.36 0.05 16.51
CA GLY A 45 -4.11 -0.37 15.89
C GLY A 45 -4.29 -1.20 14.63
N ARG A 46 -5.51 -1.32 14.08
CA ARG A 46 -5.69 -2.01 12.80
C ARG A 46 -5.17 -1.12 11.68
N LEU A 47 -4.17 -1.61 10.96
CA LEU A 47 -3.58 -0.93 9.83
C LEU A 47 -4.14 -1.49 8.53
N ARG A 48 -4.54 -0.60 7.62
CA ARG A 48 -4.85 -0.91 6.23
C ARG A 48 -3.96 -0.08 5.32
N PHE A 49 -3.29 -0.76 4.41
CA PHE A 49 -2.46 -0.16 3.37
C PHE A 49 -3.04 -0.44 1.98
N VAL A 50 -3.02 0.57 1.13
CA VAL A 50 -3.46 0.49 -0.27
C VAL A 50 -2.38 1.07 -1.17
N ALA A 51 -1.80 0.24 -2.04
CA ALA A 51 -0.95 0.70 -3.12
C ALA A 51 -1.69 0.59 -4.45
N THR A 52 -1.98 1.73 -5.06
CA THR A 52 -2.48 1.79 -6.44
C THR A 52 -1.30 2.08 -7.36
N SER A 53 -0.96 1.16 -8.27
CA SER A 53 0.09 1.40 -9.26
C SER A 53 -0.35 2.46 -10.28
N THR A 54 0.59 3.28 -10.75
CA THR A 54 0.35 4.07 -11.96
C THR A 54 -0.04 3.11 -13.09
N PRO A 55 -1.14 3.36 -13.83
CA PRO A 55 -1.50 2.52 -14.96
C PRO A 55 -0.35 2.49 -15.97
N ALA A 56 -0.02 1.30 -16.48
CA ALA A 56 0.84 1.24 -17.66
C ALA A 56 0.09 1.90 -18.83
N PRO A 57 0.79 2.61 -19.73
CA PRO A 57 0.15 3.13 -20.94
C PRO A 57 -0.66 2.04 -21.66
N PRO A 58 -1.87 2.35 -22.14
CA PRO A 58 -2.69 1.36 -22.84
C PRO A 58 -1.94 0.76 -24.02
N GLN A 59 -1.90 -0.57 -24.11
CA GLN A 59 -1.35 -1.26 -25.26
C GLN A 59 -2.45 -1.42 -26.31
N GLY A 60 -2.27 -0.72 -27.44
CA GLY A 60 -3.17 -0.79 -28.57
C GLY A 60 -2.68 -1.78 -29.62
N GLN A 61 -3.57 -2.68 -30.06
CA GLN A 61 -3.34 -3.51 -31.24
C GLN A 61 -4.51 -3.44 -32.21
N ARG A 62 -4.20 -3.42 -33.51
CA ARG A 62 -5.20 -3.53 -34.57
C ARG A 62 -5.13 -4.93 -35.14
N VAL A 63 -6.27 -5.61 -35.18
CA VAL A 63 -6.37 -6.99 -35.67
C VAL A 63 -7.41 -7.02 -36.78
N THR A 64 -7.08 -7.66 -37.89
CA THR A 64 -8.03 -7.93 -38.96
C THR A 64 -8.41 -9.41 -38.93
N LYS A 65 -9.70 -9.73 -38.98
CA LYS A 65 -10.21 -11.10 -39.02
C LYS A 65 -11.38 -11.17 -40.00
N GLY A 66 -11.17 -11.87 -41.13
CA GLY A 66 -12.06 -11.80 -42.28
C GLY A 66 -12.11 -10.38 -42.85
N GLU A 67 -13.30 -9.89 -43.18
CA GLU A 67 -13.52 -8.52 -43.67
C GLU A 67 -13.63 -7.47 -42.55
N ARG A 68 -13.47 -7.88 -41.29
CA ARG A 68 -13.66 -7.01 -40.12
C ARG A 68 -12.33 -6.56 -39.53
N ARG A 69 -12.27 -5.28 -39.18
CA ARG A 69 -11.14 -4.66 -38.48
C ARG A 69 -11.51 -4.37 -37.03
N TYR A 70 -10.67 -4.80 -36.12
CA TYR A 70 -10.82 -4.61 -34.68
C TYR A 70 -9.70 -3.70 -34.16
N SER A 71 -10.04 -2.84 -33.22
CA SER A 71 -9.09 -2.08 -32.42
C SER A 71 -9.22 -2.55 -30.98
N ILE A 72 -8.14 -3.09 -30.43
CA ILE A 72 -8.10 -3.61 -29.07
C ILE A 72 -7.20 -2.69 -28.25
N LEU A 73 -7.72 -2.20 -27.13
CA LEU A 73 -6.96 -1.45 -26.13
C LEU A 73 -6.93 -2.27 -24.85
N GLN A 74 -5.74 -2.46 -24.28
CA GLN A 74 -5.53 -3.16 -23.02
C GLN A 74 -4.83 -2.24 -22.03
N GLU A 75 -5.44 -2.06 -20.86
CA GLU A 75 -4.88 -1.31 -19.73
C GLU A 75 -4.79 -2.24 -18.52
N GLN A 76 -3.66 -2.20 -17.81
CA GLN A 76 -3.49 -2.95 -16.57
C GLN A 76 -3.36 -1.97 -15.40
N ARG A 77 -4.26 -2.10 -14.43
CA ARG A 77 -4.20 -1.40 -13.14
C ARG A 77 -4.04 -2.43 -12.03
N ARG A 78 -3.06 -2.22 -11.15
CA ARG A 78 -2.84 -3.07 -9.97
C ARG A 78 -3.17 -2.28 -8.71
N ILE A 79 -3.99 -2.88 -7.85
CA ILE A 79 -4.28 -2.37 -6.52
C ILE A 79 -3.88 -3.48 -5.55
N THR A 80 -2.95 -3.18 -4.65
CA THR A 80 -2.52 -4.07 -3.57
C THR A 80 -3.15 -3.58 -2.27
N ASN A 81 -3.90 -4.45 -1.58
CA ASN A 81 -4.47 -4.16 -0.26
C ASN A 81 -3.78 -5.06 0.77
N ILE A 82 -3.19 -4.45 1.80
CA ILE A 82 -2.53 -5.18 2.89
C ILE A 82 -3.18 -4.72 4.20
N VAL A 83 -3.52 -5.67 5.06
CA VAL A 83 -4.12 -5.38 6.37
C VAL A 83 -3.32 -6.14 7.41
N CYS A 84 -2.97 -5.46 8.50
CA CYS A 84 -2.35 -6.08 9.65
C CYS A 84 -2.86 -5.45 10.95
N GLN A 85 -2.56 -6.10 12.06
CA GLN A 85 -2.87 -5.61 13.39
C GLN A 85 -1.55 -5.20 14.03
N LEU A 86 -1.46 -3.95 14.51
CA LEU A 86 -0.33 -3.53 15.30
C LEU A 86 -0.44 -4.09 16.72
N ALA A 87 0.67 -4.55 17.28
CA ALA A 87 0.81 -4.92 18.68
C ALA A 87 1.18 -3.72 19.56
N ALA A 88 1.94 -2.75 19.02
CA ALA A 88 2.36 -1.53 19.72
C ALA A 88 2.62 -0.38 18.73
N GLU A 89 2.66 0.88 19.20
CA GLU A 89 2.92 2.02 18.34
C GLU A 89 4.34 2.02 17.76
N GLU A 90 5.31 1.47 18.48
CA GLU A 90 6.73 1.50 18.13
C GLU A 90 7.08 0.67 16.89
N GLU A 91 6.31 -0.38 16.60
CA GLU A 91 6.59 -1.27 15.47
C GLU A 91 6.13 -0.68 14.14
N LEU A 92 5.31 0.38 14.15
CA LEU A 92 4.73 0.96 12.94
C LEU A 92 5.81 1.28 11.90
N ALA A 93 6.96 1.79 12.33
CA ALA A 93 8.06 2.14 11.44
C ALA A 93 8.63 0.93 10.68
N GLU A 94 8.67 -0.25 11.32
CA GLU A 94 9.13 -1.50 10.72
C GLU A 94 8.03 -2.09 9.82
N VAL A 95 6.79 -2.15 10.33
CA VAL A 95 5.62 -2.63 9.59
C VAL A 95 5.41 -1.86 8.29
N ILE A 96 5.57 -0.53 8.30
CA ILE A 96 5.46 0.28 7.08
C ILE A 96 6.51 -0.13 6.05
N LYS A 97 7.78 -0.32 6.46
CA LYS A 97 8.83 -0.76 5.53
C LYS A 97 8.51 -2.13 4.92
N GLU A 98 8.09 -3.09 5.74
CA GLU A 98 7.72 -4.43 5.25
C GLU A 98 6.54 -4.37 4.26
N ILE A 99 5.51 -3.59 4.57
CA ILE A 99 4.34 -3.42 3.72
C ILE A 99 4.71 -2.75 2.39
N GLU A 100 5.58 -1.74 2.41
CA GLU A 100 6.08 -1.08 1.20
C GLU A 100 6.89 -2.05 0.32
N GLU A 101 7.72 -2.91 0.91
CA GLU A 101 8.45 -3.97 0.21
C GLU A 101 7.48 -4.99 -0.43
N LEU A 102 6.51 -5.49 0.34
CA LEU A 102 5.48 -6.40 -0.14
C LEU A 102 4.65 -5.79 -1.28
N ALA A 103 4.33 -4.51 -1.20
CA ALA A 103 3.56 -3.78 -2.21
C ALA A 103 4.33 -3.62 -3.53
N THR A 104 5.66 -3.49 -3.46
CA THR A 104 6.54 -3.41 -4.64
C THR A 104 6.90 -4.78 -5.22
N GLY A 105 6.52 -5.88 -4.53
CA GLY A 105 6.86 -7.25 -4.93
C GLY A 105 8.30 -7.63 -4.63
N GLN A 106 9.02 -6.83 -3.84
CA GLN A 106 10.28 -7.23 -3.25
C GLN A 106 9.93 -8.21 -2.12
N ARG A 107 10.26 -9.50 -2.30
CA ARG A 107 10.07 -10.48 -1.23
C ARG A 107 10.99 -10.08 -0.06
N PRO A 108 10.47 -9.92 1.17
CA PRO A 108 11.34 -9.85 2.33
C PRO A 108 12.16 -11.13 2.38
N ARG A 109 13.47 -11.00 2.68
CA ARG A 109 14.33 -12.16 2.92
C ARG A 109 13.81 -12.86 4.17
N SER A 110 12.95 -13.86 3.99
CA SER A 110 12.52 -14.74 5.08
C SER A 110 13.77 -15.35 5.72
N GLY A 111 14.06 -14.92 6.95
CA GLY A 111 15.07 -15.54 7.81
C GLY A 111 14.79 -17.04 7.89
N GLY A 112 15.80 -17.82 7.51
CA GLY A 112 15.68 -19.27 7.38
C GLY A 112 15.29 -19.93 8.70
N GLY A 113 14.11 -20.55 8.70
CA GLY A 113 13.88 -21.80 9.42
C GLY A 113 14.14 -22.94 8.44
N ALA A 114 15.33 -23.53 8.51
CA ALA A 114 15.62 -24.83 7.90
C ALA A 114 15.22 -25.95 8.90
N PRO A 115 15.08 -27.20 8.44
CA PRO A 115 14.09 -28.19 8.88
C PRO A 115 14.30 -28.76 10.29
#